data_AF-A0A3N4SKX0-F1
#
_entry.id   AF-A0A3N4SKX0-F1
#
_cell.length_a   1.000
_cell.length_b   1.000
_cell.length_c   1.000
_cell.angle_alpha   90.00
_cell.angle_beta   90.00
_cell.angle_gamma   90.00
#
_symmetry.space_group_name_H-M   'P 1'
#
loop_
_entity.id
_entity.type
_entity.pdbx_description
1 polymer ?
#
loop_
_entity_poly.entity_id
_entity_poly.type
_entity_poly.pdbx_seq_one_letter_code
_entity_poly.pdbx_strand_id
1 'polypeptide(L)'
;MTASNAFAGEEPEYLDDDRRATTPHCPAQVDPLAGLRTPDDPPWDVYLTGTVFLDIIFTGLGSAPVRGTESWARGMGSSPGGIANMATALARLGLKTSLAAAFGDDHYGEYCWDALAQGEGIDLSPSRTVRGWHSPVTVSMAYEGERTMVSHGHEPPADTLFRQQNAPGHPARARAAVASLTPGKRNPWIAKAAAEGTRIFGDVGWDDTGAWDLAGLADLEHCEAFLPNAAEAMRYTRSDCPRAAAHALAEYVPLAVVTLGADGAYAVDGRTGESAEVPAIAVEALDPTGAGDVFVAGFVTGTLADWPLADRLAFAGLTAALSVQEFGGSLSAPGWSEIGAWWRKVQSVEGQDPAALRRYAFLEGLVPGEEQVRPWPLRRAVPTIGFGRAG
;
A
#
# COMPACT_ATOMS: atom_id res chain seq x y z
N MET A 1 -11.36 61.75 43.89
CA MET A 1 -12.06 60.49 44.20
C MET A 1 -12.17 59.73 42.88
N THR A 2 -11.21 58.89 42.48
CA THR A 2 -11.09 57.44 42.79
C THR A 2 -12.38 56.69 42.40
N ALA A 3 -12.42 55.70 41.51
CA ALA A 3 -11.54 54.53 41.33
C ALA A 3 -11.61 54.00 39.86
N SER A 4 -10.48 53.59 39.23
CA SER A 4 -9.90 52.22 39.11
C SER A 4 -10.62 51.31 38.09
N ASN A 5 -10.07 51.07 36.89
CA ASN A 5 -9.12 49.99 36.51
C ASN A 5 -9.56 48.57 36.91
N ALA A 6 -9.88 47.75 35.90
CA ALA A 6 -9.31 46.43 35.59
C ALA A 6 -10.35 45.54 34.87
N PHE A 7 -10.18 45.31 33.55
CA PHE A 7 -10.66 44.09 32.92
C PHE A 7 -9.41 43.34 32.46
N ALA A 8 -9.06 42.33 33.24
CA ALA A 8 -8.06 41.33 32.90
C ALA A 8 -8.55 40.55 31.67
N GLY A 9 -7.61 40.22 30.79
CA GLY A 9 -7.86 39.29 29.70
C GLY A 9 -8.08 37.88 30.26
N GLU A 10 -9.14 37.23 29.80
CA GLU A 10 -9.26 35.78 29.81
C GLU A 10 -9.01 35.32 28.38
N GLU A 11 -7.89 34.61 28.19
CA GLU A 11 -7.67 33.78 27.01
C GLU A 11 -8.78 32.71 26.94
N PRO A 12 -9.31 32.38 25.76
CA PRO A 12 -10.27 31.29 25.68
C PRO A 12 -9.56 29.98 26.03
N GLU A 13 -9.99 29.37 27.13
CA GLU A 13 -9.65 27.99 27.51
C GLU A 13 -9.99 27.06 26.34
N TYR A 14 -8.95 26.44 25.77
CA TYR A 14 -9.11 25.30 24.87
C TYR A 14 -9.74 24.17 25.68
N LEU A 15 -11.02 23.91 25.42
CA LEU A 15 -11.68 22.69 25.87
C LEU A 15 -11.00 21.49 25.21
N ASP A 16 -10.27 20.72 26.01
CA ASP A 16 -9.82 19.36 25.70
C ASP A 16 -11.07 18.51 25.39
N ASP A 17 -11.36 18.30 24.11
CA ASP A 17 -12.42 17.39 23.66
C ASP A 17 -11.89 15.95 23.62
N ASP A 18 -11.61 15.41 24.81
CA ASP A 18 -11.14 14.04 25.00
C ASP A 18 -12.32 13.04 25.06
N ARG A 19 -13.24 13.13 24.09
CA ARG A 19 -14.38 12.20 23.95
C ARG A 19 -14.62 11.79 22.50
N ARG A 20 -13.59 11.27 21.84
CA ARG A 20 -13.80 10.41 20.66
C ARG A 20 -14.27 9.04 21.13
N ALA A 21 -15.58 8.81 20.98
CA ALA A 21 -16.20 7.51 21.24
C ALA A 21 -15.45 6.40 20.49
N THR A 22 -14.87 5.47 21.24
CA THR A 22 -14.23 4.27 20.72
C THR A 22 -15.28 3.38 20.08
N THR A 23 -15.44 3.51 18.77
CA THR A 23 -16.20 2.55 17.98
C THR A 23 -15.42 1.23 18.01
N PRO A 24 -16.02 0.09 18.38
CA PRO A 24 -15.27 -1.16 18.51
C PRO A 24 -14.64 -1.51 17.16
N HIS A 25 -13.31 -1.56 17.12
CA HIS A 25 -12.53 -2.06 16.00
C HIS A 25 -13.04 -3.44 15.62
N CYS A 26 -13.31 -3.67 14.34
CA CYS A 26 -13.55 -5.01 13.83
C CYS A 26 -12.17 -5.57 13.45
N PRO A 27 -11.52 -6.40 14.29
CA PRO A 27 -10.21 -6.95 13.96
C PRO A 27 -10.31 -7.74 12.65
N ALA A 28 -9.23 -7.74 11.86
CA ALA A 28 -9.10 -8.67 10.75
C ALA A 28 -9.39 -10.09 11.27
N GLN A 29 -10.37 -10.77 10.68
CA GLN A 29 -10.78 -12.11 11.12
C GLN A 29 -9.67 -13.17 10.94
N VAL A 30 -8.65 -12.86 10.14
CA VAL A 30 -7.49 -13.72 9.88
C VAL A 30 -6.22 -12.91 10.12
N ASP A 31 -5.30 -13.51 10.87
CA ASP A 31 -3.98 -12.98 11.15
C ASP A 31 -2.93 -14.05 10.76
N PRO A 32 -2.30 -13.93 9.58
CA PRO A 32 -1.38 -14.94 9.07
C PRO A 32 -0.11 -15.08 9.92
N LEU A 33 0.18 -14.11 10.79
CA LEU A 33 1.36 -14.13 11.66
C LEU A 33 1.04 -14.46 13.12
N ALA A 34 -0.22 -14.76 13.47
CA ALA A 34 -0.63 -15.01 14.85
C ALA A 34 0.22 -16.08 15.56
N GLY A 35 0.57 -17.16 14.85
CA GLY A 35 1.41 -18.24 15.36
C GLY A 35 2.93 -18.00 15.25
N LEU A 36 3.35 -16.93 14.58
CA LEU A 36 4.75 -16.59 14.31
C LEU A 36 5.25 -15.41 15.17
N ARG A 37 4.34 -14.65 15.79
CA ARG A 37 4.70 -13.54 16.70
C ARG A 37 5.11 -14.05 18.08
N THR A 38 6.19 -13.49 18.58
CA THR A 38 6.78 -13.72 19.90
C THR A 38 6.80 -12.42 20.70
N PRO A 39 6.93 -12.46 22.04
CA PRO A 39 6.99 -11.24 22.85
C PRO A 39 8.20 -10.33 22.57
N ASP A 40 9.29 -10.86 22.00
CA ASP A 40 10.53 -10.11 21.72
C ASP A 40 10.50 -9.41 20.36
N ASP A 41 9.49 -9.71 19.55
CA ASP A 41 9.30 -9.09 18.25
C ASP A 41 9.00 -7.59 18.35
N PRO A 42 9.34 -6.84 17.28
CA PRO A 42 8.90 -5.47 17.19
C PRO A 42 7.36 -5.35 17.27
N PRO A 43 6.85 -4.21 17.76
CA PRO A 43 5.40 -4.01 17.95
C PRO A 43 4.61 -3.99 16.63
N TRP A 44 5.26 -3.65 15.51
CA TRP A 44 4.68 -3.65 14.17
C TRP A 44 5.30 -4.72 13.28
N ASP A 45 4.48 -5.31 12.42
CA ASP A 45 4.94 -6.23 11.38
C ASP A 45 5.58 -5.43 10.24
N VAL A 46 4.95 -4.32 9.86
CA VAL A 46 5.42 -3.49 8.74
C VAL A 46 5.43 -2.00 9.12
N TYR A 47 6.55 -1.35 8.81
CA TYR A 47 6.71 0.10 8.83
C TYR A 47 6.69 0.66 7.41
N LEU A 48 5.90 1.71 7.21
CA LEU A 48 5.83 2.45 5.97
C LEU A 48 6.15 3.92 6.20
N THR A 49 6.75 4.54 5.21
CA THR A 49 6.90 5.99 5.16
C THR A 49 6.79 6.49 3.74
N GLY A 50 6.17 7.65 3.55
CA GLY A 50 5.96 8.23 2.24
C GLY A 50 4.86 9.28 2.26
N THR A 51 4.52 9.76 1.07
CA THR A 51 3.49 10.77 0.89
C THR A 51 2.11 10.13 0.83
N VAL A 52 1.20 10.61 1.66
CA VAL A 52 -0.23 10.32 1.56
C VAL A 52 -0.86 11.40 0.69
N PHE A 53 -1.61 10.97 -0.33
CA PHE A 53 -2.42 11.84 -1.16
C PHE A 53 -3.90 11.68 -0.77
N LEU A 54 -4.69 12.70 -0.99
CA LEU A 54 -6.11 12.51 -1.24
C LEU A 54 -6.29 12.21 -2.73
N ASP A 55 -6.71 11.00 -3.05
CA ASP A 55 -7.06 10.63 -4.41
C ASP A 55 -8.52 10.98 -4.69
N ILE A 56 -8.77 11.62 -5.83
CA ILE A 56 -10.09 11.85 -6.43
C ILE A 56 -10.14 11.04 -7.72
N ILE A 57 -11.06 10.09 -7.78
CA ILE A 57 -11.02 9.01 -8.77
C ILE A 57 -12.28 9.07 -9.61
N PHE A 58 -12.16 9.47 -10.88
CA PHE A 58 -13.27 9.48 -11.82
C PHE A 58 -13.38 8.14 -12.53
N THR A 59 -14.59 7.60 -12.59
CA THR A 59 -14.86 6.28 -13.14
C THR A 59 -15.94 6.32 -14.22
N GLY A 60 -15.92 5.29 -15.07
CA GLY A 60 -16.90 5.13 -16.14
C GLY A 60 -16.81 6.18 -17.24
N LEU A 61 -15.62 6.75 -17.47
CA LEU A 61 -15.32 7.59 -18.63
C LEU A 61 -15.26 6.71 -19.89
N GLY A 62 -15.93 7.13 -20.96
CA GLY A 62 -15.94 6.39 -22.23
C GLY A 62 -14.71 6.63 -23.11
N SER A 63 -14.00 7.74 -22.89
CA SER A 63 -12.82 8.14 -23.64
C SER A 63 -11.99 9.14 -22.82
N ALA A 64 -10.78 9.41 -23.29
CA ALA A 64 -9.94 10.48 -22.75
C ALA A 64 -10.68 11.84 -22.77
N PRO A 65 -10.51 12.70 -21.74
CA PRO A 65 -11.01 14.07 -21.78
C PRO A 65 -10.40 14.86 -22.95
N VAL A 66 -11.25 15.54 -23.72
CA VAL A 66 -10.82 16.31 -24.90
C VAL A 66 -10.65 17.79 -24.53
N ARG A 67 -9.51 18.37 -24.90
CA ARG A 67 -9.20 19.80 -24.66
C ARG A 67 -10.33 20.71 -25.17
N GLY A 68 -10.77 21.64 -24.33
CA GLY A 68 -11.83 22.59 -24.67
C GLY A 68 -13.24 22.02 -24.63
N THR A 69 -13.42 20.78 -24.16
CA THR A 69 -14.73 20.15 -23.96
C THR A 69 -14.95 19.83 -22.49
N GLU A 70 -16.20 19.62 -22.11
CA GLU A 70 -16.58 19.08 -20.81
C GLU A 70 -16.83 17.57 -20.95
N SER A 71 -16.31 16.78 -20.02
CA SER A 71 -16.53 15.33 -19.96
C SER A 71 -17.16 14.98 -18.62
N TRP A 72 -18.22 14.17 -18.65
CA TRP A 72 -18.96 13.75 -17.46
C TRP A 72 -18.63 12.30 -17.11
N ALA A 73 -18.01 12.10 -15.95
CA ALA A 73 -17.79 10.77 -15.40
C ALA A 73 -19.10 10.19 -14.85
N ARG A 74 -19.29 8.87 -14.98
CA ARG A 74 -20.49 8.18 -14.43
C ARG A 74 -20.36 7.94 -12.92
N GLY A 75 -19.14 7.86 -12.43
CA GLY A 75 -18.85 7.75 -11.01
C GLY A 75 -17.64 8.61 -10.64
N MET A 76 -17.53 8.88 -9.35
CA MET A 76 -16.40 9.53 -8.72
C MET A 76 -16.18 8.84 -7.37
N GLY A 77 -14.97 8.84 -6.84
CA GLY A 77 -14.66 8.41 -5.48
C GLY A 77 -13.57 9.25 -4.87
N SER A 78 -13.42 9.18 -3.54
CA SER A 78 -12.28 9.77 -2.84
C SER A 78 -11.70 8.78 -1.85
N SER A 79 -10.37 8.76 -1.72
CA SER A 79 -9.67 7.87 -0.80
C SER A 79 -8.26 8.35 -0.47
N PRO A 80 -7.66 7.89 0.63
CA PRO A 80 -6.21 7.99 0.81
C PRO A 80 -5.47 7.29 -0.34
N GLY A 81 -4.44 7.92 -0.88
CA GLY A 81 -3.60 7.43 -1.97
C GLY A 81 -2.10 7.53 -1.68
N GLY A 82 -1.28 7.20 -2.67
CA GLY A 82 0.18 7.09 -2.49
C GLY A 82 0.55 5.93 -1.57
N ILE A 83 1.41 6.17 -0.58
CA ILE A 83 1.86 5.13 0.37
C ILE A 83 0.69 4.48 1.14
N ALA A 84 -0.44 5.19 1.23
CA ALA A 84 -1.66 4.69 1.85
C ALA A 84 -2.23 3.44 1.15
N ASN A 85 -2.06 3.28 -0.17
CA ASN A 85 -2.51 2.09 -0.90
C ASN A 85 -1.92 0.81 -0.28
N MET A 86 -0.61 0.83 -0.08
CA MET A 86 0.12 -0.29 0.50
C MET A 86 -0.20 -0.47 1.98
N ALA A 87 -0.31 0.63 2.73
CA ALA A 87 -0.65 0.59 4.15
C ALA A 87 -2.02 -0.07 4.39
N THR A 88 -3.03 0.32 3.61
CA THR A 88 -4.36 -0.26 3.63
C THR A 88 -4.34 -1.73 3.23
N ALA A 89 -3.60 -2.09 2.17
CA ALA A 89 -3.48 -3.49 1.74
C ALA A 89 -2.88 -4.38 2.83
N LEU A 90 -1.75 -3.98 3.43
CA LEU A 90 -1.11 -4.74 4.51
C LEU A 90 -2.03 -4.88 5.74
N ALA A 91 -2.72 -3.80 6.12
CA ALA A 91 -3.67 -3.82 7.23
C ALA A 91 -4.85 -4.78 6.97
N ARG A 92 -5.45 -4.75 5.78
CA ARG A 92 -6.54 -5.65 5.37
C ARG A 92 -6.12 -7.11 5.27
N LEU A 93 -4.84 -7.37 5.00
CA LEU A 93 -4.21 -8.69 5.05
C LEU A 93 -3.86 -9.14 6.48
N GLY A 94 -4.20 -8.36 7.51
CA GLY A 94 -4.08 -8.74 8.91
C GLY A 94 -2.74 -8.40 9.56
N LEU A 95 -1.89 -7.59 8.91
CA LEU A 95 -0.60 -7.19 9.46
C LEU A 95 -0.72 -5.93 10.34
N LYS A 96 0.01 -5.93 11.46
CA LYS A 96 0.18 -4.75 12.32
C LYS A 96 1.02 -3.72 11.57
N THR A 97 0.36 -2.70 11.03
CA THR A 97 0.96 -1.75 10.10
C THR A 97 1.11 -0.38 10.75
N SER A 98 2.30 0.21 10.64
CA SER A 98 2.59 1.59 11.05
C SER A 98 2.94 2.44 9.85
N LEU A 99 2.50 3.70 9.84
CA LEU A 99 2.75 4.64 8.76
C LEU A 99 3.24 5.98 9.32
N ALA A 100 4.43 6.40 8.88
CA ALA A 100 5.01 7.71 9.14
C ALA A 100 4.86 8.61 7.90
N ALA A 101 3.89 9.53 7.96
CA ALA A 101 3.59 10.49 6.91
C ALA A 101 3.26 11.89 7.49
N ALA A 102 3.29 12.90 6.62
CA ALA A 102 2.79 14.23 6.93
C ALA A 102 1.35 14.37 6.43
N PHE A 103 0.50 14.99 7.25
CA PHE A 103 -0.88 15.33 6.93
C PHE A 103 -1.06 16.85 7.07
N GLY A 104 -1.85 17.47 6.20
CA GLY A 104 -2.25 18.87 6.38
C GLY A 104 -3.24 19.02 7.54
N ASP A 105 -3.37 20.23 8.09
CA ASP A 105 -4.46 20.61 9.00
C ASP A 105 -5.73 21.05 8.24
N ASP A 106 -5.87 20.61 7.00
CA ASP A 106 -7.05 20.81 6.16
C ASP A 106 -7.98 19.57 6.21
N HIS A 107 -9.20 19.73 5.68
CA HIS A 107 -10.19 18.65 5.69
C HIS A 107 -9.76 17.41 4.88
N TYR A 108 -8.84 17.56 3.93
CA TYR A 108 -8.30 16.42 3.19
C TYR A 108 -7.37 15.60 4.09
N GLY A 109 -6.51 16.27 4.86
CA GLY A 109 -5.64 15.65 5.85
C GLY A 109 -6.44 14.96 6.95
N GLU A 110 -7.46 15.63 7.50
CA GLU A 110 -8.38 15.05 8.49
C GLU A 110 -9.08 13.80 7.96
N TYR A 111 -9.64 13.87 6.76
CA TYR A 111 -10.29 12.72 6.12
C TYR A 111 -9.32 11.54 5.94
N CYS A 112 -8.12 11.79 5.42
CA CYS A 112 -7.12 10.75 5.21
C CYS A 112 -6.66 10.13 6.53
N TRP A 113 -6.46 10.96 7.57
CA TRP A 113 -6.10 10.50 8.90
C TRP A 113 -7.17 9.57 9.48
N ASP A 114 -8.44 10.01 9.47
CA ASP A 114 -9.54 9.22 10.01
C ASP A 114 -9.78 7.94 9.22
N ALA A 115 -9.71 8.00 7.88
CA ALA A 115 -9.84 6.82 7.03
C ALA A 115 -8.76 5.77 7.33
N LEU A 116 -7.50 6.18 7.51
CA LEU A 116 -6.39 5.26 7.77
C LEU A 116 -6.36 4.75 9.22
N ALA A 117 -6.46 5.64 10.20
CA ALA A 117 -6.38 5.27 11.61
C ALA A 117 -7.65 4.60 12.12
N GLN A 118 -8.83 5.19 11.86
CA GLN A 118 -10.09 4.68 12.38
C GLN A 118 -10.73 3.64 11.44
N GLY A 119 -10.60 3.84 10.13
CA GLY A 119 -11.19 2.95 9.12
C GLY A 119 -10.40 1.65 8.94
N GLU A 120 -9.09 1.74 8.80
CA GLU A 120 -8.22 0.58 8.50
C GLU A 120 -7.40 0.10 9.70
N GLY A 121 -7.39 0.83 10.83
CA GLY A 121 -6.64 0.45 12.04
C GLY A 121 -5.12 0.60 11.90
N ILE A 122 -4.65 1.45 10.97
CA ILE A 122 -3.22 1.72 10.75
C ILE A 122 -2.71 2.62 11.87
N ASP A 123 -1.54 2.28 12.43
CA ASP A 123 -0.91 3.09 13.46
C ASP A 123 -0.26 4.34 12.85
N LEU A 124 -0.86 5.49 13.12
CA LEU A 124 -0.39 6.82 12.72
C LEU A 124 0.35 7.56 13.85
N SER A 125 0.68 6.92 14.97
CA SER A 125 1.53 7.54 16.00
C SER A 125 2.88 8.09 15.51
N PRO A 126 3.53 7.56 14.45
CA PRO A 126 4.73 8.19 13.89
C PRO A 126 4.44 9.24 12.80
N SER A 127 3.16 9.44 12.45
CA SER A 127 2.72 10.50 11.54
C SER A 127 2.48 11.81 12.28
N ARG A 128 2.30 12.91 11.53
CA ARG A 128 1.97 14.21 12.11
C ARG A 128 1.06 15.06 11.22
N THR A 129 0.37 16.00 11.87
CA THR A 129 -0.30 17.11 11.21
C THR A 129 0.64 18.31 11.13
N VAL A 130 0.76 18.92 9.95
CA VAL A 130 1.59 20.09 9.69
C VAL A 130 0.68 21.30 9.47
N ARG A 131 0.73 22.24 10.41
CA ARG A 131 -0.10 23.45 10.40
C ARG A 131 0.19 24.32 9.18
N GLY A 132 -0.85 24.67 8.41
CA GLY A 132 -0.76 25.52 7.24
C GLY A 132 -0.07 24.89 6.02
N TRP A 133 0.14 23.58 6.02
CA TRP A 133 0.61 22.83 4.86
C TRP A 133 -0.57 22.13 4.18
N HIS A 134 -0.66 22.27 2.86
CA HIS A 134 -1.76 21.71 2.06
C HIS A 134 -1.54 20.23 1.81
N SER A 135 -2.56 19.42 2.07
CA SER A 135 -2.54 17.99 1.77
C SER A 135 -2.36 17.76 0.25
N PRO A 136 -1.46 16.85 -0.16
CA PRO A 136 -1.31 16.47 -1.55
C PRO A 136 -2.61 15.85 -2.11
N VAL A 137 -2.92 16.13 -3.37
CA VAL A 137 -4.11 15.62 -4.05
C VAL A 137 -3.71 15.01 -5.39
N THR A 138 -4.28 13.85 -5.72
CA THR A 138 -4.17 13.24 -7.05
C THR A 138 -5.54 13.08 -7.66
N VAL A 139 -5.73 13.51 -8.90
CA VAL A 139 -6.90 13.16 -9.69
C VAL A 139 -6.53 11.98 -10.59
N SER A 140 -7.23 10.86 -10.45
CA SER A 140 -7.09 9.67 -11.28
C SER A 140 -8.31 9.50 -12.19
N MET A 141 -8.07 9.12 -13.43
CA MET A 141 -9.09 8.84 -14.44
C MET A 141 -8.72 7.55 -15.16
N ALA A 142 -9.63 6.58 -15.12
CA ALA A 142 -9.51 5.35 -15.89
C ALA A 142 -10.42 5.39 -17.13
N TYR A 143 -9.84 5.17 -18.31
CA TYR A 143 -10.54 5.08 -19.59
C TYR A 143 -9.74 4.22 -20.57
N GLU A 144 -10.43 3.51 -21.47
CA GLU A 144 -9.78 2.66 -22.48
C GLU A 144 -8.80 1.61 -21.91
N GLY A 145 -9.01 1.16 -20.67
CA GLY A 145 -8.14 0.20 -19.98
C GLY A 145 -6.85 0.79 -19.41
N GLU A 146 -6.63 2.09 -19.60
CA GLU A 146 -5.46 2.82 -19.11
C GLU A 146 -5.84 3.81 -18.00
N ARG A 147 -4.84 4.21 -17.21
CA ARG A 147 -5.00 5.25 -16.18
C ARG A 147 -4.22 6.50 -16.54
N THR A 148 -4.82 7.66 -16.30
CA THR A 148 -4.14 8.96 -16.33
C THR A 148 -4.29 9.64 -14.98
N MET A 149 -3.21 10.20 -14.47
CA MET A 149 -3.18 10.86 -13.17
C MET A 149 -2.59 12.26 -13.28
N VAL A 150 -3.12 13.19 -12.49
CA VAL A 150 -2.55 14.53 -12.30
C VAL A 150 -2.47 14.78 -10.80
N SER A 151 -1.25 15.01 -10.30
CA SER A 151 -1.00 15.21 -8.87
C SER A 151 -0.57 16.65 -8.58
N HIS A 152 -1.04 17.16 -7.46
CA HIS A 152 -0.62 18.43 -6.87
C HIS A 152 -0.12 18.17 -5.44
N GLY A 153 1.00 18.77 -5.06
CA GLY A 153 1.53 18.69 -3.72
C GLY A 153 2.77 19.53 -3.53
N HIS A 154 3.18 19.67 -2.27
CA HIS A 154 4.40 20.35 -1.86
C HIS A 154 5.18 19.44 -0.91
N GLU A 155 6.51 19.48 -0.96
CA GLU A 155 7.32 18.81 0.05
C GLU A 155 6.95 19.38 1.45
N PRO A 156 6.68 18.54 2.46
CA PRO A 156 6.43 19.04 3.80
C PRO A 156 7.67 19.75 4.36
N PRO A 157 7.52 20.76 5.24
CA PRO A 157 8.64 21.48 5.84
C PRO A 157 9.67 20.53 6.49
N ALA A 158 10.94 20.71 6.16
CA ALA A 158 12.03 19.80 6.54
C ALA A 158 12.23 19.66 8.05
N ASP A 159 11.78 20.59 8.87
CA ASP A 159 11.91 20.56 10.31
C ASP A 159 10.80 19.75 11.00
N THR A 160 9.78 19.36 10.24
CA THR A 160 8.61 18.68 10.77
C THR A 160 8.79 17.14 10.73
N LEU A 161 9.55 16.55 9.78
CA LEU A 161 9.84 15.10 9.67
C LEU A 161 10.98 14.59 10.56
N PHE A 162 11.83 15.44 11.11
CA PHE A 162 13.13 14.97 11.64
C PHE A 162 13.28 15.04 13.16
N ARG A 163 12.26 15.50 13.90
CA ARG A 163 12.40 15.86 15.33
C ARG A 163 11.88 14.84 16.37
N GLN A 164 11.44 13.64 15.98
CA GLN A 164 10.97 12.61 16.93
C GLN A 164 11.45 11.18 16.61
N GLN A 165 11.46 10.31 17.62
CA GLN A 165 11.56 8.85 17.44
C GLN A 165 10.44 8.38 16.48
N ASN A 166 10.72 7.40 15.62
CA ASN A 166 9.79 6.83 14.62
C ASN A 166 9.49 7.69 13.38
N ALA A 167 10.08 8.87 13.24
CA ALA A 167 9.96 9.70 12.03
C ALA A 167 10.81 9.14 10.86
N PRO A 168 10.70 9.63 9.61
CA PRO A 168 11.41 9.06 8.46
C PRO A 168 12.94 9.06 8.54
N GLY A 169 13.56 9.70 9.53
CA GLY A 169 15.00 9.57 9.82
C GLY A 169 15.33 8.58 10.95
N HIS A 170 14.33 8.09 11.67
CA HIS A 170 14.42 7.24 12.86
C HIS A 170 13.31 6.19 12.76
N PRO A 171 13.42 5.19 11.88
CA PRO A 171 12.33 4.27 11.59
C PRO A 171 11.86 3.55 12.85
N ALA A 172 10.56 3.27 12.92
CA ALA A 172 10.03 2.42 13.97
C ALA A 172 10.59 1.00 13.82
N ARG A 173 10.89 0.33 14.94
CA ARG A 173 11.26 -1.10 14.90
C ARG A 173 10.07 -1.89 14.34
N ALA A 174 10.29 -2.57 13.22
CA ALA A 174 9.30 -3.43 12.56
C ALA A 174 9.98 -4.69 11.99
N ARG A 175 9.22 -5.73 11.66
CA ARG A 175 9.77 -6.94 11.02
C ARG A 175 10.18 -6.64 9.58
N ALA A 176 9.40 -5.82 8.89
CA ALA A 176 9.64 -5.38 7.53
C ALA A 176 9.41 -3.87 7.37
N ALA A 177 9.98 -3.31 6.32
CA ALA A 177 9.60 -2.01 5.80
C ALA A 177 9.61 -2.03 4.28
N VAL A 178 8.78 -1.19 3.66
CA VAL A 178 8.79 -1.00 2.20
C VAL A 178 9.39 0.36 1.88
N ALA A 179 10.33 0.38 0.94
CA ALA A 179 11.07 1.56 0.56
C ALA A 179 10.95 1.80 -0.94
N SER A 180 10.53 3.01 -1.32
CA SER A 180 10.61 3.44 -2.71
C SER A 180 11.98 4.01 -3.02
N LEU A 181 12.70 3.33 -3.91
CA LEU A 181 14.06 3.70 -4.29
C LEU A 181 14.00 4.79 -5.36
N THR A 182 14.85 5.81 -5.22
CA THR A 182 14.94 6.91 -6.19
C THR A 182 16.37 7.03 -6.69
N PRO A 183 16.61 6.97 -8.01
CA PRO A 183 17.95 7.14 -8.59
C PRO A 183 18.66 8.40 -8.09
N GLY A 184 19.90 8.24 -7.64
CA GLY A 184 20.74 9.35 -7.17
C GLY A 184 20.38 9.92 -5.79
N LYS A 185 19.38 9.34 -5.10
CA LYS A 185 18.99 9.75 -3.75
C LYS A 185 19.18 8.60 -2.77
N ARG A 186 19.88 8.87 -1.67
CA ARG A 186 19.94 7.98 -0.51
C ARG A 186 18.97 8.42 0.57
N ASN A 187 18.32 7.46 1.20
CA ASN A 187 17.43 7.64 2.32
C ASN A 187 18.05 6.94 3.56
N PRO A 188 18.72 7.69 4.46
CA PRO A 188 19.49 7.11 5.56
C PRO A 188 18.72 6.15 6.49
N TRP A 189 17.39 6.26 6.54
CA TRP A 189 16.55 5.37 7.34
C TRP A 189 16.54 3.94 6.83
N ILE A 190 16.73 3.72 5.52
CA ILE A 190 16.75 2.38 4.93
C ILE A 190 17.92 1.60 5.50
N ALA A 191 19.13 2.16 5.39
CA ALA A 191 20.34 1.57 5.93
C ALA A 191 20.24 1.35 7.44
N LYS A 192 19.66 2.32 8.17
CA LYS A 192 19.46 2.22 9.62
C LYS A 192 18.49 1.10 10.00
N ALA A 193 17.32 1.04 9.37
CA ALA A 193 16.33 -0.01 9.62
C ALA A 193 16.89 -1.40 9.32
N ALA A 194 17.61 -1.55 8.20
CA ALA A 194 18.28 -2.80 7.83
C ALA A 194 19.33 -3.22 8.88
N ALA A 195 20.16 -2.29 9.34
CA ALA A 195 21.17 -2.55 10.38
C ALA A 195 20.55 -2.95 11.74
N GLU A 196 19.30 -2.52 12.00
CA GLU A 196 18.52 -2.89 13.19
C GLU A 196 17.71 -4.19 13.01
N GLY A 197 17.87 -4.88 11.86
CA GLY A 197 17.25 -6.19 11.58
C GLY A 197 15.90 -6.13 10.87
N THR A 198 15.46 -4.96 10.40
CA THR A 198 14.24 -4.83 9.60
C THR A 198 14.50 -5.33 8.17
N ARG A 199 13.63 -6.19 7.64
CA ARG A 199 13.71 -6.66 6.25
C ARG A 199 13.16 -5.59 5.30
N ILE A 200 14.00 -5.01 4.45
CA ILE A 200 13.59 -3.95 3.53
C ILE A 200 13.15 -4.53 2.19
N PHE A 201 11.94 -4.19 1.75
CA PHE A 201 11.42 -4.52 0.43
C PHE A 201 11.49 -3.24 -0.42
N GLY A 202 12.33 -3.25 -1.44
CA GLY A 202 12.49 -2.14 -2.36
C GLY A 202 11.50 -2.23 -3.51
N ASP A 203 10.83 -1.12 -3.81
CA ASP A 203 10.24 -0.88 -5.12
C ASP A 203 10.96 0.28 -5.83
N VAL A 204 10.63 0.49 -7.09
CA VAL A 204 11.10 1.65 -7.85
C VAL A 204 9.94 2.15 -8.68
N GLY A 205 9.85 3.47 -8.80
CA GLY A 205 8.97 4.11 -9.76
C GLY A 205 9.63 4.26 -11.13
N TRP A 206 9.02 5.09 -11.97
CA TRP A 206 9.63 5.51 -13.22
C TRP A 206 10.91 6.33 -12.97
N ASP A 207 11.99 5.99 -13.67
CA ASP A 207 13.23 6.76 -13.64
C ASP A 207 13.14 7.99 -14.56
N ASP A 208 12.75 9.13 -13.99
CA ASP A 208 12.67 10.41 -14.71
C ASP A 208 14.03 10.91 -15.24
N THR A 209 15.16 10.39 -14.74
CA THR A 209 16.48 10.75 -15.28
C THR A 209 16.72 10.10 -16.64
N GLY A 210 16.00 9.01 -16.94
CA GLY A 210 16.20 8.19 -18.14
C GLY A 210 17.52 7.41 -18.14
N ALA A 211 18.31 7.48 -17.06
CA ALA A 211 19.59 6.79 -16.97
C ALA A 211 19.38 5.27 -16.86
N TRP A 212 18.40 4.82 -16.06
CA TRP A 212 18.16 3.40 -15.79
C TRP A 212 19.45 2.68 -15.36
N ASP A 213 20.15 3.27 -14.39
CA ASP A 213 21.42 2.78 -13.84
C ASP A 213 21.20 2.18 -12.45
N LEU A 214 21.49 0.89 -12.30
CA LEU A 214 21.40 0.19 -11.01
C LEU A 214 22.33 0.79 -9.96
N ALA A 215 23.51 1.30 -10.35
CA ALA A 215 24.41 1.96 -9.41
C ALA A 215 23.82 3.26 -8.86
N GLY A 216 22.83 3.85 -9.55
CA GLY A 216 22.05 4.97 -9.08
C GLY A 216 21.07 4.62 -7.96
N LEU A 217 20.68 3.34 -7.81
CA LEU A 217 19.80 2.84 -6.75
C LEU A 217 20.62 2.45 -5.52
N ALA A 218 21.29 3.44 -4.92
CA ALA A 218 22.35 3.19 -3.95
C ALA A 218 21.86 2.46 -2.67
N ASP A 219 20.59 2.61 -2.28
CA ASP A 219 20.03 1.90 -1.11
C ASP A 219 19.56 0.46 -1.43
N LEU A 220 19.66 0.00 -2.68
CA LEU A 220 19.34 -1.37 -3.07
C LEU A 220 20.17 -2.41 -2.30
N GLU A 221 21.40 -2.06 -1.93
CA GLU A 221 22.31 -2.90 -1.13
C GLU A 221 21.77 -3.25 0.27
N HIS A 222 20.78 -2.49 0.76
CA HIS A 222 20.15 -2.71 2.06
C HIS A 222 18.83 -3.49 1.97
N CYS A 223 18.39 -3.83 0.75
CA CYS A 223 17.11 -4.52 0.53
C CYS A 223 17.24 -6.04 0.71
N GLU A 224 16.26 -6.65 1.37
CA GLU A 224 16.02 -8.10 1.36
C GLU A 224 15.44 -8.54 0.02
N ALA A 225 14.57 -7.72 -0.57
CA ALA A 225 13.96 -8.01 -1.87
C ALA A 225 13.79 -6.74 -2.70
N PHE A 226 13.81 -6.88 -4.04
CA PHE A 226 13.51 -5.80 -4.98
C PHE A 226 12.40 -6.25 -5.95
N LEU A 227 11.35 -5.44 -6.07
CA LEU A 227 10.08 -5.81 -6.72
C LEU A 227 9.68 -4.92 -7.92
N PRO A 228 10.55 -4.68 -8.92
CA PRO A 228 10.19 -3.87 -10.09
C PRO A 228 9.19 -4.57 -11.02
N ASN A 229 8.56 -3.82 -11.92
CA ASN A 229 7.88 -4.42 -13.07
C ASN A 229 8.86 -4.83 -14.18
N ALA A 230 8.39 -5.62 -15.14
CA ALA A 230 9.17 -6.11 -16.26
C ALA A 230 9.90 -4.99 -17.03
N ALA A 231 9.23 -3.86 -17.27
CA ALA A 231 9.79 -2.76 -18.04
C ALA A 231 10.90 -2.04 -17.27
N GLU A 232 10.73 -1.82 -15.96
CA GLU A 232 11.77 -1.29 -15.08
C GLU A 232 12.96 -2.26 -14.97
N ALA A 233 12.69 -3.52 -14.65
CA ALA A 233 13.71 -4.56 -14.47
C ALA A 233 14.58 -4.71 -15.72
N MET A 234 13.97 -4.79 -16.90
CA MET A 234 14.68 -4.92 -18.17
C MET A 234 15.49 -3.66 -18.50
N ARG A 235 14.97 -2.46 -18.20
CA ARG A 235 15.73 -1.21 -18.45
C ARG A 235 16.95 -1.08 -17.55
N TYR A 236 16.81 -1.38 -16.26
CA TYR A 236 17.91 -1.33 -15.30
C TYR A 236 19.00 -2.36 -15.59
N THR A 237 18.61 -3.57 -15.98
CA THR A 237 19.55 -4.67 -16.25
C THR A 237 20.04 -4.75 -17.69
N ARG A 238 19.44 -3.96 -18.59
CA ARG A 238 19.65 -4.06 -20.05
C ARG A 238 19.35 -5.45 -20.62
N SER A 239 18.43 -6.17 -19.99
CA SER A 239 18.03 -7.52 -20.39
C SER A 239 16.96 -7.50 -21.49
N ASP A 240 16.90 -8.57 -22.27
CA ASP A 240 15.96 -8.79 -23.38
C ASP A 240 14.62 -9.39 -22.95
N CYS A 241 14.58 -10.04 -21.78
CA CYS A 241 13.36 -10.60 -21.22
C CYS A 241 13.29 -10.44 -19.68
N PRO A 242 12.08 -10.49 -19.09
CA PRO A 242 11.88 -10.29 -17.66
C PRO A 242 12.58 -11.34 -16.80
N ARG A 243 12.67 -12.57 -17.30
CA ARG A 243 13.33 -13.69 -16.61
C ARG A 243 14.83 -13.44 -16.47
N ALA A 244 15.49 -13.06 -17.56
CA ALA A 244 16.91 -12.68 -17.54
C ALA A 244 17.14 -11.47 -16.62
N ALA A 245 16.24 -10.49 -16.65
CA ALA A 245 16.31 -9.34 -15.76
C ALA A 245 16.23 -9.75 -14.27
N ALA A 246 15.34 -10.65 -13.89
CA ALA A 246 15.23 -11.15 -12.52
C ALA A 246 16.52 -11.84 -12.05
N HIS A 247 17.13 -12.67 -12.91
CA HIS A 247 18.41 -13.32 -12.61
C HIS A 247 19.55 -12.30 -12.45
N ALA A 248 19.62 -11.30 -13.32
CA ALA A 248 20.61 -10.22 -13.22
C ALA A 248 20.42 -9.38 -11.95
N LEU A 249 19.17 -9.07 -11.57
CA LEU A 249 18.86 -8.36 -10.31
C LEU A 249 19.26 -9.17 -9.08
N ALA A 250 19.12 -10.49 -9.10
CA ALA A 250 19.50 -11.37 -7.99
C ALA A 250 21.02 -11.37 -7.69
N GLU A 251 21.85 -10.78 -8.55
CA GLU A 251 23.27 -10.51 -8.27
C GLU A 251 23.47 -9.29 -7.34
N TYR A 252 22.46 -8.41 -7.23
CA TYR A 252 22.51 -7.15 -6.47
C TYR A 252 21.65 -7.17 -5.20
N VAL A 253 20.63 -8.04 -5.15
CA VAL A 253 19.68 -8.15 -4.03
C VAL A 253 19.45 -9.63 -3.71
N PRO A 254 19.21 -10.02 -2.44
CA PRO A 254 18.97 -11.42 -2.08
C PRO A 254 17.77 -12.06 -2.82
N LEU A 255 16.71 -11.30 -3.07
CA LEU A 255 15.49 -11.77 -3.72
C LEU A 255 14.99 -10.77 -4.76
N ALA A 256 15.02 -11.15 -6.04
CA ALA A 256 14.47 -10.35 -7.12
C ALA A 256 13.07 -10.86 -7.50
N VAL A 257 12.09 -9.97 -7.58
CA VAL A 257 10.72 -10.28 -7.99
C VAL A 257 10.33 -9.34 -9.12
N VAL A 258 9.97 -9.89 -10.28
CA VAL A 258 9.59 -9.10 -11.45
C VAL A 258 8.13 -9.35 -11.77
N THR A 259 7.32 -8.30 -11.70
CA THR A 259 5.90 -8.38 -12.12
C THR A 259 5.79 -8.27 -13.63
N LEU A 260 4.93 -9.11 -14.22
CA LEU A 260 4.75 -9.26 -15.67
C LEU A 260 3.36 -8.80 -16.12
N GLY A 261 2.65 -8.03 -15.28
CA GLY A 261 1.28 -7.60 -15.56
C GLY A 261 0.34 -8.78 -15.80
N ALA A 262 -0.30 -8.82 -16.98
CA ALA A 262 -1.23 -9.88 -17.37
C ALA A 262 -0.57 -11.26 -17.57
N ASP A 263 0.76 -11.34 -17.60
CA ASP A 263 1.49 -12.61 -17.71
C ASP A 263 1.87 -13.20 -16.34
N GLY A 264 1.68 -12.45 -15.25
CA GLY A 264 1.89 -12.92 -13.88
C GLY A 264 3.14 -12.33 -13.22
N ALA A 265 3.96 -13.17 -12.61
CA ALA A 265 5.19 -12.74 -11.95
C ALA A 265 6.27 -13.84 -11.94
N TYR A 266 7.53 -13.40 -11.86
CA TYR A 266 8.70 -14.29 -11.76
C TYR A 266 9.61 -13.84 -10.62
N ALA A 267 10.14 -14.77 -9.83
CA ALA A 267 11.04 -14.48 -8.71
C ALA A 267 12.28 -15.37 -8.71
N VAL A 268 13.40 -14.83 -8.24
CA VAL A 268 14.70 -15.52 -8.06
C VAL A 268 15.27 -15.19 -6.68
N ASP A 269 15.47 -16.20 -5.84
CA ASP A 269 16.24 -16.06 -4.59
C ASP A 269 17.72 -16.39 -4.87
N GLY A 270 18.57 -15.36 -4.88
CA GLY A 270 19.99 -15.49 -5.17
C GLY A 270 20.76 -16.25 -4.07
N ARG A 271 20.21 -16.35 -2.85
CA ARG A 271 20.85 -17.08 -1.73
C ARG A 271 20.70 -18.58 -1.88
N THR A 272 19.55 -19.03 -2.36
CA THR A 272 19.22 -20.47 -2.47
C THR A 272 19.33 -20.99 -3.89
N GLY A 273 19.30 -20.11 -4.90
CA GLY A 273 19.17 -20.46 -6.31
C GLY A 273 17.75 -20.89 -6.72
N GLU A 274 16.78 -20.79 -5.80
CA GLU A 274 15.37 -21.08 -6.09
C GLU A 274 14.78 -20.01 -7.04
N SER A 275 13.92 -20.44 -7.96
CA SER A 275 13.11 -19.51 -8.73
C SER A 275 11.67 -20.01 -8.83
N ALA A 276 10.72 -19.08 -8.90
CA ALA A 276 9.30 -19.37 -9.01
C ALA A 276 8.66 -18.51 -10.11
N GLU A 277 7.68 -19.09 -10.80
CA GLU A 277 6.89 -18.42 -11.83
C GLU A 277 5.42 -18.72 -11.58
N VAL A 278 4.59 -17.67 -11.56
CA VAL A 278 3.15 -17.80 -11.38
C VAL A 278 2.44 -17.00 -12.46
N PRO A 279 1.57 -17.63 -13.28
CA PRO A 279 0.77 -16.92 -14.27
C PRO A 279 -0.23 -15.98 -13.58
N ALA A 280 -0.61 -14.90 -14.26
CA ALA A 280 -1.66 -14.02 -13.76
C ALA A 280 -3.00 -14.75 -13.67
N ILE A 281 -3.86 -14.28 -12.76
CA ILE A 281 -5.26 -14.65 -12.75
C ILE A 281 -5.97 -13.80 -13.80
N ALA A 282 -6.60 -14.44 -14.77
CA ALA A 282 -7.38 -13.74 -15.79
C ALA A 282 -8.62 -13.09 -15.15
N VAL A 283 -8.67 -11.77 -15.22
CA VAL A 283 -9.75 -10.93 -14.66
C VAL A 283 -10.10 -9.80 -15.62
N GLU A 284 -11.33 -9.29 -15.53
CA GLU A 284 -11.70 -8.05 -16.21
C GLU A 284 -11.21 -6.86 -15.36
N ALA A 285 -10.17 -6.17 -15.83
CA ALA A 285 -9.60 -5.03 -15.11
C ALA A 285 -10.48 -3.78 -15.29
N LEU A 286 -10.94 -3.21 -14.19
CA LEU A 286 -11.67 -1.95 -14.13
C LEU A 286 -10.73 -0.75 -13.87
N ASP A 287 -9.79 -0.90 -12.94
CA ASP A 287 -8.85 0.15 -12.55
C ASP A 287 -7.53 -0.46 -12.05
N PRO A 288 -6.41 -0.30 -12.78
CA PRO A 288 -5.11 -0.84 -12.35
C PRO A 288 -4.40 0.02 -11.28
N THR A 289 -5.01 1.12 -10.82
CA THR A 289 -4.39 2.04 -9.84
C THR A 289 -4.08 1.32 -8.52
N GLY A 290 -2.82 1.37 -8.08
CA GLY A 290 -2.38 0.76 -6.82
C GLY A 290 -2.17 -0.77 -6.87
N ALA A 291 -2.36 -1.42 -8.02
CA ALA A 291 -2.19 -2.88 -8.13
C ALA A 291 -0.77 -3.35 -7.78
N GLY A 292 0.25 -2.55 -8.13
CA GLY A 292 1.64 -2.80 -7.73
C GLY A 292 1.83 -2.76 -6.21
N ASP A 293 1.23 -1.76 -5.54
CA ASP A 293 1.28 -1.62 -4.08
C ASP A 293 0.64 -2.83 -3.39
N VAL A 294 -0.50 -3.29 -3.93
CA VAL A 294 -1.24 -4.46 -3.41
C VAL A 294 -0.48 -5.77 -3.68
N PHE A 295 0.23 -5.87 -4.81
CA PHE A 295 1.12 -6.99 -5.09
C PHE A 295 2.25 -7.05 -4.06
N VAL A 296 2.96 -5.93 -3.85
CA VAL A 296 4.04 -5.83 -2.86
C VAL A 296 3.52 -6.18 -1.48
N ALA A 297 2.35 -5.67 -1.09
CA ALA A 297 1.72 -6.01 0.19
C ALA A 297 1.49 -7.52 0.35
N GLY A 298 0.90 -8.18 -0.66
CA GLY A 298 0.69 -9.63 -0.65
C GLY A 298 2.01 -10.41 -0.57
N PHE A 299 3.04 -9.96 -1.28
CA PHE A 299 4.36 -10.60 -1.26
C PHE A 299 5.03 -10.47 0.11
N VAL A 300 4.96 -9.28 0.74
CA VAL A 300 5.46 -9.02 2.09
C VAL A 300 4.72 -9.90 3.10
N THR A 301 3.39 -9.99 3.02
CA THR A 301 2.59 -10.87 3.89
C THR A 301 3.04 -12.31 3.81
N GLY A 302 3.15 -12.89 2.60
CA GLY A 302 3.61 -14.27 2.46
C GLY A 302 5.06 -14.48 2.90
N THR A 303 5.90 -13.46 2.72
CA THR A 303 7.30 -13.50 3.15
C THR A 303 7.46 -13.47 4.67
N LEU A 304 6.64 -12.70 5.36
CA LEU A 304 6.61 -12.67 6.84
C LEU A 304 5.92 -13.90 7.43
N ALA A 305 5.00 -14.51 6.68
CA ALA A 305 4.30 -15.74 7.06
C ALA A 305 5.09 -17.02 6.76
N ASP A 306 6.36 -16.89 6.35
CA ASP A 306 7.28 -17.99 6.02
C ASP A 306 6.75 -18.96 4.95
N TRP A 307 5.93 -18.48 4.01
CA TRP A 307 5.41 -19.32 2.93
C TRP A 307 6.51 -19.70 1.92
N PRO A 308 6.38 -20.80 1.17
CA PRO A 308 7.24 -21.10 0.03
C PRO A 308 7.23 -19.97 -1.03
N LEU A 309 8.33 -19.79 -1.76
CA LEU A 309 8.47 -18.68 -2.72
C LEU A 309 7.33 -18.63 -3.75
N ALA A 310 6.92 -19.79 -4.27
CA ALA A 310 5.81 -19.89 -5.21
C ALA A 310 4.46 -19.44 -4.61
N ASP A 311 4.22 -19.72 -3.33
CA ASP A 311 2.97 -19.36 -2.64
C ASP A 311 2.94 -17.86 -2.33
N ARG A 312 4.08 -17.26 -1.96
CA ARG A 312 4.23 -15.79 -1.83
C ARG A 312 3.86 -15.09 -3.13
N LEU A 313 4.39 -15.60 -4.25
CA LEU A 313 4.18 -15.04 -5.57
C LEU A 313 2.73 -15.23 -6.04
N ALA A 314 2.15 -16.39 -5.77
CA ALA A 314 0.75 -16.67 -6.08
C ALA A 314 -0.20 -15.79 -5.27
N PHE A 315 0.06 -15.59 -3.98
CA PHE A 315 -0.74 -14.72 -3.14
C PHE A 315 -0.67 -13.26 -3.57
N ALA A 316 0.55 -12.75 -3.84
CA ALA A 316 0.76 -11.40 -4.36
C ALA A 316 0.02 -11.16 -5.69
N GLY A 317 0.09 -12.14 -6.61
CA GLY A 317 -0.66 -12.09 -7.87
C GLY A 317 -2.18 -12.11 -7.65
N LEU A 318 -2.66 -12.89 -6.68
CA LEU A 318 -4.08 -12.93 -6.32
C LEU A 318 -4.57 -11.61 -5.75
N THR A 319 -3.87 -11.02 -4.78
CA THR A 319 -4.30 -9.78 -4.16
C THR A 319 -4.37 -8.65 -5.18
N ALA A 320 -3.37 -8.55 -6.07
CA ALA A 320 -3.38 -7.60 -7.18
C ALA A 320 -4.51 -7.88 -8.19
N ALA A 321 -4.75 -9.12 -8.56
CA ALA A 321 -5.84 -9.46 -9.49
C ALA A 321 -7.23 -9.16 -8.91
N LEU A 322 -7.42 -9.29 -7.60
CA LEU A 322 -8.66 -8.88 -6.95
C LEU A 322 -8.79 -7.35 -6.88
N SER A 323 -7.70 -6.62 -6.68
CA SER A 323 -7.76 -5.16 -6.60
C SER A 323 -8.12 -4.52 -7.94
N VAL A 324 -7.58 -5.00 -9.05
CA VAL A 324 -7.85 -4.38 -10.37
C VAL A 324 -9.29 -4.54 -10.85
N GLN A 325 -10.06 -5.45 -10.26
CA GLN A 325 -11.48 -5.63 -10.56
C GLN A 325 -12.37 -4.58 -9.91
N GLU A 326 -11.78 -3.59 -9.22
CA GLU A 326 -12.50 -2.60 -8.45
C GLU A 326 -11.92 -1.21 -8.63
N PHE A 327 -12.79 -0.21 -8.58
CA PHE A 327 -12.34 1.17 -8.67
C PHE A 327 -11.70 1.64 -7.38
N GLY A 328 -10.56 2.29 -7.52
CA GLY A 328 -10.03 3.22 -6.53
C GLY A 328 -8.91 2.68 -5.65
N GLY A 329 -7.68 3.08 -5.98
CA GLY A 329 -6.43 2.96 -5.19
C GLY A 329 -6.51 2.09 -3.93
N SER A 330 -6.39 2.70 -2.75
CA SER A 330 -6.45 1.99 -1.46
C SER A 330 -7.78 1.27 -1.20
N LEU A 331 -8.90 1.76 -1.75
CA LEU A 331 -10.21 1.16 -1.57
C LEU A 331 -10.34 -0.21 -2.23
N SER A 332 -9.57 -0.43 -3.30
CA SER A 332 -9.60 -1.65 -4.11
C SER A 332 -8.88 -2.83 -3.46
N ALA A 333 -7.99 -2.58 -2.48
CA ALA A 333 -7.21 -3.64 -1.85
C ALA A 333 -8.12 -4.69 -1.17
N PRO A 334 -7.97 -5.99 -1.46
CA PRO A 334 -8.82 -7.02 -0.88
C PRO A 334 -8.47 -7.28 0.60
N GLY A 335 -9.45 -7.73 1.38
CA GLY A 335 -9.22 -8.39 2.66
C GLY A 335 -9.44 -9.90 2.56
N TRP A 336 -9.34 -10.57 3.71
CA TRP A 336 -9.50 -12.03 3.79
C TRP A 336 -10.90 -12.54 3.43
N SER A 337 -11.93 -11.70 3.57
CA SER A 337 -13.29 -12.07 3.15
C SER A 337 -13.39 -12.20 1.62
N GLU A 338 -12.77 -11.26 0.90
CA GLU A 338 -12.70 -11.23 -0.56
C GLU A 338 -11.89 -12.41 -1.09
N ILE A 339 -10.69 -12.62 -0.51
CA ILE A 339 -9.82 -13.75 -0.84
C ILE A 339 -10.55 -15.07 -0.61
N GLY A 340 -11.26 -15.19 0.50
CA GLY A 340 -12.03 -16.39 0.83
C GLY A 340 -13.24 -16.62 -0.07
N ALA A 341 -13.91 -15.56 -0.51
CA ALA A 341 -14.98 -15.65 -1.50
C ALA A 341 -14.45 -16.08 -2.87
N TRP A 342 -13.33 -15.52 -3.30
CA TRP A 342 -12.65 -15.93 -4.53
C TRP A 342 -12.25 -17.40 -4.48
N TRP A 343 -11.62 -17.85 -3.39
CA TRP A 343 -11.13 -19.22 -3.28
C TRP A 343 -12.25 -20.25 -3.43
N ARG A 344 -13.35 -20.06 -2.70
CA ARG A 344 -14.55 -20.90 -2.80
C ARG A 344 -15.18 -20.87 -4.18
N LYS A 345 -15.25 -19.67 -4.80
CA LYS A 345 -15.80 -19.54 -6.16
C LYS A 345 -14.99 -20.40 -7.13
N VAL A 346 -13.66 -20.29 -7.11
CA VAL A 346 -12.78 -21.06 -8.00
C VAL A 346 -12.90 -22.57 -7.77
N GLN A 347 -13.03 -23.02 -6.51
CA GLN A 347 -13.27 -24.43 -6.20
C GLN A 347 -14.60 -24.95 -6.75
N SER A 348 -15.62 -24.10 -6.89
CA SER A 348 -16.95 -24.49 -7.40
C SER A 348 -17.08 -24.51 -8.93
N VAL A 349 -16.07 -24.02 -9.67
CA VAL A 349 -16.12 -23.98 -11.14
C VAL A 349 -15.84 -25.38 -11.70
N GLU A 350 -16.81 -25.95 -12.42
CA GLU A 350 -16.61 -27.22 -13.12
C GLU A 350 -15.52 -27.10 -14.20
N GLY A 351 -14.64 -28.10 -14.28
CA GLY A 351 -13.56 -28.12 -15.27
C GLY A 351 -12.40 -27.16 -14.98
N GLN A 352 -12.31 -26.61 -13.77
CA GLN A 352 -11.20 -25.76 -13.36
C GLN A 352 -9.85 -26.49 -13.50
N ASP A 353 -8.82 -25.76 -13.95
CA ASP A 353 -7.46 -26.30 -14.07
C ASP A 353 -6.95 -26.85 -12.72
N PRO A 354 -6.67 -28.16 -12.61
CA PRO A 354 -6.15 -28.75 -11.39
C PRO A 354 -4.81 -28.15 -10.93
N ALA A 355 -3.98 -27.64 -11.86
CA ALA A 355 -2.74 -26.97 -11.50
C ALA A 355 -2.99 -25.62 -10.82
N ALA A 356 -3.99 -24.85 -11.29
CA ALA A 356 -4.44 -23.64 -10.62
C ALA A 356 -4.97 -23.93 -9.21
N LEU A 357 -5.82 -24.95 -9.03
CA LEU A 357 -6.33 -25.33 -7.70
C LEU A 357 -5.20 -25.72 -6.74
N ARG A 358 -4.21 -26.51 -7.20
CA ARG A 358 -3.06 -26.87 -6.37
C ARG A 358 -2.22 -25.66 -5.95
N ARG A 359 -2.03 -24.68 -6.85
CA ARG A 359 -1.25 -23.46 -6.59
C ARG A 359 -1.81 -22.63 -5.44
N TYR A 360 -3.14 -22.62 -5.26
CA TYR A 360 -3.81 -21.83 -4.23
C TYR A 360 -4.31 -22.65 -3.04
N ALA A 361 -4.01 -23.96 -3.01
CA ALA A 361 -4.47 -24.86 -1.95
C ALA A 361 -3.97 -24.47 -0.54
N PHE A 362 -2.87 -23.71 -0.45
CA PHE A 362 -2.37 -23.17 0.82
C PHE A 362 -3.37 -22.21 1.50
N LEU A 363 -4.33 -21.65 0.75
CA LEU A 363 -5.40 -20.80 1.29
C LEU A 363 -6.43 -21.55 2.13
N GLU A 364 -6.56 -22.87 1.96
CA GLU A 364 -7.57 -23.70 2.64
C GLU A 364 -7.43 -23.61 4.17
N GLY A 365 -6.20 -23.48 4.68
CA GLY A 365 -5.93 -23.32 6.11
C GLY A 365 -6.00 -21.88 6.64
N LEU A 366 -6.17 -20.90 5.75
CA LEU A 366 -6.10 -19.47 6.08
C LEU A 366 -7.46 -18.76 5.95
N VAL A 367 -8.27 -19.19 4.99
CA VAL A 367 -9.55 -18.56 4.67
C VAL A 367 -10.61 -18.90 5.73
N PRO A 368 -11.42 -17.92 6.19
CA PRO A 368 -12.47 -18.17 7.17
C PRO A 368 -13.54 -19.13 6.63
N GLY A 369 -14.07 -20.00 7.51
CA GLY A 369 -15.14 -20.96 7.18
C GLY A 369 -16.48 -20.29 6.87
N GLU A 370 -17.43 -21.06 6.30
CA GLU A 370 -18.72 -20.57 5.75
C GLU A 370 -19.54 -19.67 6.69
N GLU A 371 -19.47 -19.89 8.01
CA GLU A 371 -20.22 -19.14 9.02
C GLU A 371 -19.64 -17.76 9.34
N GLN A 372 -18.40 -17.49 8.93
CA GLN A 372 -17.67 -16.26 9.26
C GLN A 372 -17.56 -15.27 8.10
N VAL A 373 -17.94 -15.68 6.89
CA VAL A 373 -17.87 -14.84 5.69
C VAL A 373 -19.08 -13.91 5.64
N ARG A 374 -18.84 -12.61 5.75
CA ARG A 374 -19.90 -11.63 5.46
C ARG A 374 -20.42 -11.83 4.02
N PRO A 375 -21.73 -11.77 3.78
CA PRO A 375 -22.26 -11.76 2.43
C PRO A 375 -21.77 -10.51 1.68
N TRP A 376 -21.28 -10.73 0.47
CA TRP A 376 -20.75 -9.71 -0.43
C TRP A 376 -21.85 -8.78 -0.98
N PRO A 377 -21.55 -7.50 -1.27
CA PRO A 377 -20.34 -6.75 -0.93
C PRO A 377 -20.43 -6.00 0.41
N LEU A 378 -19.29 -5.93 1.12
CA LEU A 378 -19.06 -4.93 2.17
C LEU A 378 -19.14 -3.55 1.51
N ARG A 379 -19.95 -2.63 2.05
CA ARG A 379 -20.00 -1.25 1.55
C ARG A 379 -18.61 -0.65 1.62
N ARG A 380 -18.00 -0.46 0.45
CA ARG A 380 -16.75 0.29 0.29
C ARG A 380 -16.98 1.76 0.58
N ALA A 381 -15.88 2.49 0.81
CA ALA A 381 -15.91 3.91 1.14
C ALA A 381 -16.90 4.66 0.26
N VAL A 382 -17.75 5.45 0.90
CA VAL A 382 -18.75 6.22 0.17
C VAL A 382 -17.97 7.18 -0.72
N PRO A 383 -18.29 7.25 -2.03
CA PRO A 383 -17.55 8.03 -3.03
C PRO A 383 -17.51 9.55 -2.81
N THR A 384 -17.86 10.04 -1.62
CA THR A 384 -18.02 11.46 -1.32
C THR A 384 -17.61 11.75 0.11
N ILE A 385 -16.70 12.71 0.28
CA ILE A 385 -16.35 13.29 1.57
C ILE A 385 -17.59 14.04 2.09
N GLY A 386 -18.03 13.72 3.31
CA GLY A 386 -19.01 14.55 4.02
C GLY A 386 -20.47 14.08 4.06
N PHE A 387 -20.79 12.80 3.77
CA PHE A 387 -22.07 12.27 4.25
C PHE A 387 -22.01 12.12 5.77
N GLY A 388 -22.61 13.06 6.50
CA GLY A 388 -22.84 12.91 7.94
C GLY A 388 -23.63 11.63 8.23
N ARG A 389 -23.40 11.01 9.39
CA ARG A 389 -24.22 9.88 9.86
C ARG A 389 -25.70 10.29 9.72
N ALA A 390 -26.47 9.58 8.90
CA ALA A 390 -27.91 9.63 9.01
C ALA A 390 -28.24 9.22 10.45
N GLY A 391 -28.80 10.16 11.21
CA GLY A 391 -29.09 10.01 12.64
C GLY A 391 -30.10 8.90 12.93
#